data_AF-A0A3S3SV81-F1
#
_entry.id   AF-A0A3S3SV81-F1
#
_cell.length_a   1.000
_cell.length_b   1.000
_cell.length_c   1.000
_cell.angle_alpha   90.00
_cell.angle_beta   90.00
_cell.angle_gamma   90.00
#
_symmetry.space_group_name_H-M   'P 1'
#
loop_
_entity.id
_entity.type
_entity.pdbx_description
1 polymer ?
#
loop_
_entity_poly.entity_id
_entity_poly.type
_entity_poly.pdbx_seq_one_letter_code
_entity_poly.pdbx_strand_id
1 'polypeptide(L)'
;MGHTLSQALAHKRKLSLKLYKYMSPELAEKFIKRPLLRITPAFCLNDPFEVSIPQVVLNDMKNEIIYGRESKFENDLNRYMLSHGIISLSATNDNLLMWSHYAKNHEGFVVEILIDQNDEFSIFNTMHVPKSSDASLCKVSYEENRLLPYQFDVNSFNEARNYYYATKFLDWEYEREYRFIYPCISATVLILDTKNLKYNSVVEKLKLNPPEVSAGRYREVNIKMLEIGWADAGNNGNHQFYNALIDVWLDSKENGAIFLVELSSKAIGKVFVGARANVNEFERWFKCEDTLSDVNYYCYITESYVNVMEAKLDLDNFSVEFSPFNVADSVC
;
A
#
# COMPACT_ATOMS: atom_id res chain seq x y z
N MET A 1 2.95 -40.35 -8.09
CA MET A 1 3.20 -38.93 -8.43
C MET A 1 3.08 -38.11 -7.16
N GLY A 2 4.17 -38.01 -6.40
CA GLY A 2 4.20 -37.31 -5.12
C GLY A 2 5.11 -36.09 -5.25
N HIS A 3 4.54 -34.94 -5.61
CA HIS A 3 5.23 -33.68 -5.30
C HIS A 3 5.14 -33.48 -3.80
N THR A 4 6.27 -33.50 -3.10
CA THR A 4 6.29 -33.19 -1.67
C THR A 4 5.88 -31.73 -1.48
N LEU A 5 5.13 -31.44 -0.41
CA LEU A 5 4.63 -30.09 -0.10
C LEU A 5 5.75 -29.04 -0.14
N SER A 6 6.97 -29.43 0.27
CA SER A 6 8.19 -28.61 0.21
C SER A 6 8.62 -28.25 -1.22
N GLN A 7 8.54 -29.19 -2.17
CA GLN A 7 8.86 -28.93 -3.59
C GLN A 7 7.79 -28.04 -4.24
N ALA A 8 6.51 -28.21 -3.90
CA ALA A 8 5.43 -27.36 -4.37
C ALA A 8 5.56 -25.92 -3.82
N LEU A 9 5.88 -25.76 -2.54
CA LEU A 9 6.13 -24.45 -1.91
C LEU A 9 7.38 -23.76 -2.50
N ALA A 10 8.45 -24.51 -2.73
CA ALA A 10 9.67 -24.00 -3.38
C ALA A 10 9.43 -23.61 -4.84
N HIS A 11 8.63 -24.39 -5.58
CA HIS A 11 8.23 -24.06 -6.94
C HIS A 11 7.33 -22.82 -7.00
N LYS A 12 6.36 -22.70 -6.08
CA LYS A 12 5.49 -21.54 -5.96
C LYS A 12 6.27 -20.26 -5.62
N ARG A 13 7.27 -20.34 -4.73
CA ARG A 13 8.22 -19.24 -4.44
C ARG A 13 9.12 -18.86 -5.61
N LYS A 14 9.33 -19.76 -6.58
CA LYS A 14 10.14 -19.48 -7.78
C LYS A 14 9.34 -18.77 -8.89
N LEU A 15 8.01 -18.82 -8.81
CA LEU A 15 7.06 -18.18 -9.73
C LEU A 15 6.46 -16.87 -9.19
N SER A 16 6.71 -16.52 -7.92
CA SER A 16 6.17 -15.29 -7.33
C SER A 16 6.91 -14.06 -7.85
N LEU A 17 6.14 -13.05 -8.29
CA LEU A 17 6.66 -11.72 -8.58
C LEU A 17 7.14 -11.09 -7.27
N LYS A 18 8.34 -10.51 -7.29
CA LYS A 18 8.91 -9.81 -6.14
C LYS A 18 8.80 -8.32 -6.36
N LEU A 19 8.09 -7.65 -5.46
CA LEU A 19 8.00 -6.20 -5.45
C LEU A 19 8.46 -5.66 -4.09
N TYR A 20 8.76 -4.37 -4.02
CA TYR A 20 9.44 -3.78 -2.89
C TYR A 20 8.71 -2.52 -2.42
N LYS A 21 8.57 -2.38 -1.09
CA LYS A 21 8.04 -1.18 -0.46
C LYS A 21 9.15 -0.47 0.31
N TYR A 22 9.51 0.73 -0.12
CA TYR A 22 10.39 1.64 0.61
C TYR A 22 9.60 2.36 1.69
N MET A 23 10.17 2.44 2.89
CA MET A 23 9.53 3.07 4.06
C MET A 23 10.56 3.82 4.91
N SER A 24 10.08 4.89 5.54
CA SER A 24 10.85 5.67 6.49
C SER A 24 11.06 4.88 7.80
N PRO A 25 12.12 5.20 8.58
CA PRO A 25 12.43 4.46 9.81
C PRO A 25 11.34 4.56 10.87
N GLU A 26 10.57 5.66 10.90
CA GLU A 26 9.50 5.87 11.88
C GLU A 26 8.34 4.86 11.72
N LEU A 27 8.26 4.19 10.57
CA LEU A 27 7.25 3.16 10.29
C LEU A 27 7.74 1.75 10.61
N ALA A 28 9.03 1.53 10.87
CA ALA A 28 9.62 0.20 10.98
C ALA A 28 9.00 -0.63 12.10
N GLU A 29 8.95 -0.08 13.32
CA GLU A 29 8.34 -0.77 14.46
C GLU A 29 6.86 -1.11 14.20
N LYS A 30 6.11 -0.15 13.65
CA LYS A 30 4.68 -0.30 13.33
C LYS A 30 4.48 -1.43 12.32
N PHE A 31 5.28 -1.44 11.25
CA PHE A 31 5.20 -2.44 10.20
C PHE A 31 5.63 -3.83 10.68
N ILE A 32 6.73 -3.95 11.42
CA ILE A 32 7.25 -5.23 11.92
C ILE A 32 6.21 -5.92 12.81
N LYS A 33 5.58 -5.16 13.71
CA LYS A 33 4.54 -5.67 14.61
C LYS A 33 3.20 -5.90 13.91
N ARG A 34 2.82 -5.06 12.95
CA ARG A 34 1.61 -5.23 12.15
C ARG A 34 1.80 -4.69 10.73
N PRO A 35 2.04 -5.58 9.75
CA PRO A 35 2.28 -5.22 8.35
C PRO A 35 1.06 -4.58 7.68
N LEU A 36 0.95 -3.26 7.79
CA LEU A 36 -0.11 -2.47 7.18
C LEU A 36 0.44 -1.65 6.01
N LEU A 37 -0.26 -1.64 4.89
CA LEU A 37 0.01 -0.75 3.76
C LEU A 37 -1.12 0.28 3.61
N ARG A 38 -0.73 1.53 3.34
CA ARG A 38 -1.68 2.62 3.11
C ARG A 38 -2.27 2.53 1.71
N ILE A 39 -3.60 2.57 1.63
CA ILE A 39 -4.32 2.87 0.41
C ILE A 39 -4.22 4.40 0.22
N THR A 40 -3.36 4.83 -0.70
CA THR A 40 -3.01 6.26 -0.84
C THR A 40 -4.01 6.96 -1.76
N PRO A 41 -4.72 8.00 -1.30
CA PRO A 41 -5.60 8.78 -2.18
C PRO A 41 -4.79 9.60 -3.18
N ALA A 42 -5.40 9.94 -4.32
CA ALA A 42 -4.72 10.64 -5.43
C ALA A 42 -4.01 11.92 -5.00
N PHE A 43 -4.62 12.72 -4.11
CA PHE A 43 -4.03 13.99 -3.64
C PHE A 43 -2.81 13.84 -2.73
N CYS A 44 -2.44 12.61 -2.32
CA CYS A 44 -1.25 12.31 -1.52
C CYS A 44 -0.10 11.72 -2.35
N LEU A 45 -0.25 11.61 -3.67
CA LEU A 45 0.77 11.08 -4.55
C LEU A 45 1.85 12.13 -4.83
N ASN A 46 3.05 11.68 -5.23
CA ASN A 46 4.21 12.55 -5.36
C ASN A 46 4.14 13.47 -6.59
N ASP A 47 3.53 13.00 -7.69
CA ASP A 47 3.21 13.84 -8.83
C ASP A 47 1.79 14.42 -8.65
N PRO A 48 1.62 15.75 -8.51
CA PRO A 48 0.30 16.36 -8.34
C PRO A 48 -0.61 16.17 -9.57
N PHE A 49 -0.06 15.75 -10.71
CA PHE A 49 -0.81 15.50 -11.92
C PHE A 49 -1.14 14.02 -12.11
N GLU A 50 -0.57 13.08 -11.36
CA GLU A 50 -0.87 11.65 -11.56
C GLU A 50 -2.34 11.34 -11.21
N VAL A 51 -2.92 10.32 -11.87
CA VAL A 51 -4.34 9.93 -11.73
C VAL A 51 -5.33 11.02 -12.17
N SER A 52 -4.84 12.16 -12.69
CA SER A 52 -5.67 13.26 -13.19
C SER A 52 -5.97 13.11 -14.68
N ILE A 53 -7.21 13.40 -15.07
CA ILE A 53 -7.65 13.39 -16.47
C ILE A 53 -7.40 14.78 -17.09
N PRO A 54 -6.67 14.89 -18.21
CA PRO A 54 -6.46 16.16 -18.90
C PRO A 54 -7.77 16.84 -19.30
N GLN A 55 -7.81 18.17 -19.24
CA GLN A 55 -9.03 18.94 -19.53
C GLN A 55 -9.58 18.71 -20.94
N VAL A 56 -8.70 18.50 -21.93
CA VAL A 56 -9.11 18.17 -23.30
C VAL A 56 -9.89 16.86 -23.34
N VAL A 57 -9.40 15.82 -22.65
CA VAL A 57 -10.08 14.53 -22.58
C VAL A 57 -11.38 14.65 -21.78
N LEU A 58 -11.40 15.43 -20.68
CA LEU A 58 -12.65 15.71 -19.97
C LEU A 58 -13.69 16.39 -20.87
N ASN A 59 -13.28 17.27 -21.78
CA ASN A 59 -14.18 17.91 -22.72
C ASN A 59 -14.71 16.91 -23.76
N ASP A 60 -13.85 16.04 -24.28
CA ASP A 60 -14.25 14.97 -25.21
C ASP A 60 -15.25 14.02 -24.56
N MET A 61 -14.96 13.58 -23.32
CA MET A 61 -15.88 12.78 -22.51
C MET A 61 -17.23 13.48 -22.32
N LYS A 62 -17.23 14.77 -21.96
CA LYS A 62 -18.46 15.56 -21.80
C LYS A 62 -19.27 15.64 -23.09
N ASN A 63 -18.62 15.84 -24.22
CA ASN A 63 -19.30 15.90 -25.51
C ASN A 63 -19.98 14.56 -25.82
N GLU A 64 -19.28 13.43 -25.68
CA GLU A 64 -19.86 12.10 -25.90
C GLU A 64 -21.05 11.82 -24.95
N ILE A 65 -20.97 12.22 -23.67
CA ILE A 65 -22.08 12.09 -22.71
C ILE A 65 -23.29 12.94 -23.12
N ILE A 66 -23.07 14.17 -23.58
CA ILE A 66 -24.14 15.09 -23.98
C ILE A 66 -24.87 14.56 -25.23
N TYR A 67 -24.14 14.00 -26.19
CA TYR A 67 -24.72 13.45 -27.42
C TYR A 67 -25.31 12.03 -27.24
N GLY A 68 -24.88 11.27 -26.23
CA GLY A 68 -25.34 9.92 -25.90
C GLY A 68 -25.94 9.81 -24.50
N ARG A 69 -27.15 10.35 -24.29
CA ARG A 69 -28.03 10.24 -23.09
C ARG A 69 -27.54 9.29 -21.97
N GLU A 70 -26.67 9.70 -21.04
CA GLU A 70 -26.53 8.94 -19.78
C GLU A 70 -25.86 9.74 -18.64
N SER A 71 -26.68 10.33 -17.76
CA SER A 71 -26.23 10.95 -16.49
C SER A 71 -25.58 9.96 -15.52
N LYS A 72 -25.76 8.66 -15.76
CA LYS A 72 -25.15 7.58 -14.96
C LYS A 72 -23.63 7.49 -15.18
N PHE A 73 -23.14 7.86 -16.37
CA PHE A 73 -21.74 7.76 -16.77
C PHE A 73 -20.80 8.64 -15.94
N GLU A 74 -21.09 9.95 -15.86
CA GLU A 74 -20.22 10.91 -15.14
C GLU A 74 -20.16 10.56 -13.65
N ASN A 75 -21.26 10.03 -13.11
CA ASN A 75 -21.36 9.58 -11.74
C ASN A 75 -20.50 8.33 -11.47
N ASP A 76 -20.40 7.40 -12.42
CA ASP A 76 -19.61 6.17 -12.23
C ASP A 76 -18.09 6.41 -12.39
N LEU A 77 -17.67 7.29 -13.32
CA LEU A 77 -16.28 7.75 -13.42
C LEU A 77 -15.82 8.44 -12.14
N ASN A 78 -16.54 9.49 -11.76
CA ASN A 78 -16.19 10.28 -10.60
C ASN A 78 -16.22 9.40 -9.36
N ARG A 79 -17.22 8.53 -9.20
CA ARG A 79 -17.26 7.59 -8.07
C ARG A 79 -16.02 6.72 -8.03
N TYR A 80 -15.61 6.10 -9.13
CA TYR A 80 -14.42 5.25 -9.13
C TYR A 80 -13.15 6.03 -8.82
N MET A 81 -12.88 7.11 -9.58
CA MET A 81 -11.67 7.93 -9.43
C MET A 81 -11.55 8.52 -8.03
N LEU A 82 -12.70 8.77 -7.38
CA LEU A 82 -12.75 9.33 -6.05
C LEU A 82 -12.78 8.27 -4.94
N SER A 83 -13.15 7.01 -5.20
CA SER A 83 -13.26 5.95 -4.19
C SER A 83 -12.12 4.94 -4.21
N HIS A 84 -11.11 5.15 -5.06
CA HIS A 84 -9.95 4.26 -5.19
C HIS A 84 -8.66 4.97 -4.84
N GLY A 85 -7.78 4.26 -4.15
CA GLY A 85 -6.41 4.68 -3.91
C GLY A 85 -5.41 3.72 -4.51
N ILE A 86 -4.14 4.06 -4.30
CA ILE A 86 -3.00 3.31 -4.83
C ILE A 86 -2.15 2.79 -3.67
N ILE A 87 -1.74 1.53 -3.77
CA ILE A 87 -0.61 0.98 -3.02
C ILE A 87 0.54 0.82 -4.00
N SER A 88 1.51 1.74 -3.92
CA SER A 88 2.70 1.75 -4.78
C SER A 88 3.77 0.80 -4.26
N LEU A 89 4.29 -0.03 -5.16
CA LEU A 89 5.43 -0.94 -4.97
C LEU A 89 6.43 -0.78 -6.12
N SER A 90 7.70 -1.10 -5.88
CA SER A 90 8.76 -1.04 -6.90
C SER A 90 9.20 -2.43 -7.34
N ALA A 91 9.66 -2.55 -8.58
CA ALA A 91 10.35 -3.75 -9.05
C ALA A 91 11.80 -3.88 -8.55
N THR A 92 12.34 -2.84 -7.91
CA THR A 92 13.73 -2.76 -7.43
C THR A 92 13.80 -2.43 -5.96
N ASN A 93 14.86 -2.89 -5.30
CA ASN A 93 15.16 -2.57 -3.90
C ASN A 93 16.48 -1.80 -3.74
N ASP A 94 17.23 -1.57 -4.82
CA ASP A 94 18.59 -1.04 -4.85
C ASP A 94 18.69 0.38 -5.46
N ASN A 95 17.57 0.97 -5.89
CA ASN A 95 17.58 2.33 -6.47
C ASN A 95 17.97 3.39 -5.41
N LEU A 96 19.11 4.04 -5.60
CA LEU A 96 19.66 5.07 -4.70
C LEU A 96 18.74 6.26 -4.46
N LEU A 97 18.07 6.76 -5.51
CA LEU A 97 17.15 7.89 -5.40
C LEU A 97 15.94 7.49 -4.56
N MET A 98 15.42 6.27 -4.74
CA MET A 98 14.31 5.77 -3.92
C MET A 98 14.71 5.61 -2.45
N TRP A 99 15.91 5.10 -2.16
CA TRP A 99 16.42 5.08 -0.78
C TRP A 99 16.55 6.49 -0.19
N SER A 100 16.96 7.46 -1.00
CA SER A 100 17.08 8.87 -0.59
C SER A 100 15.72 9.49 -0.26
N HIS A 101 14.74 9.33 -1.14
CA HIS A 101 13.43 9.99 -1.03
C HIS A 101 12.45 9.24 -0.12
N TYR A 102 12.35 7.91 -0.26
CA TYR A 102 11.29 7.11 0.37
C TYR A 102 11.74 6.36 1.62
N ALA A 103 13.04 6.13 1.78
CA ALA A 103 13.63 5.54 2.98
C ALA A 103 14.48 6.57 3.76
N LYS A 104 14.05 7.84 3.74
CA LYS A 104 14.62 8.95 4.52
C LYS A 104 16.16 8.96 4.49
N ASN A 105 16.73 9.21 3.32
CA ASN A 105 18.17 9.31 3.13
C ASN A 105 18.95 8.06 3.62
N HIS A 106 18.44 6.86 3.27
CA HIS A 106 18.98 5.56 3.67
C HIS A 106 18.89 5.21 5.16
N GLU A 107 18.14 5.97 5.98
CA GLU A 107 17.88 5.64 7.38
C GLU A 107 16.75 4.61 7.55
N GLY A 108 15.88 4.50 6.56
CA GLY A 108 14.69 3.65 6.57
C GLY A 108 14.97 2.20 6.19
N PHE A 109 13.95 1.56 5.62
CA PHE A 109 14.00 0.15 5.26
C PHE A 109 13.16 -0.14 4.02
N VAL A 110 13.42 -1.30 3.42
CA VAL A 110 12.66 -1.82 2.28
C VAL A 110 12.13 -3.21 2.62
N VAL A 111 10.90 -3.49 2.22
CA VAL A 111 10.27 -4.81 2.41
C VAL A 111 9.98 -5.44 1.06
N GLU A 112 10.44 -6.66 0.87
CA GLU A 112 10.08 -7.53 -0.25
C GLU A 112 8.68 -8.12 -0.01
N ILE A 113 7.83 -8.03 -1.02
CA ILE A 113 6.49 -8.58 -1.06
C ILE A 113 6.43 -9.59 -2.20
N LEU A 114 6.06 -10.82 -1.87
CA LEU A 114 5.92 -11.96 -2.76
C LEU A 114 4.48 -12.03 -3.25
N ILE A 115 4.28 -11.79 -4.54
CA ILE A 115 2.97 -11.79 -5.20
C ILE A 115 2.81 -13.10 -5.98
N ASP A 116 1.74 -13.84 -5.67
CA ASP A 116 1.29 -14.96 -6.49
C ASP A 116 0.58 -14.43 -7.73
N GLN A 117 1.16 -14.63 -8.91
CA GLN A 117 0.59 -14.14 -10.17
C GLN A 117 -0.74 -14.83 -10.55
N ASN A 118 -1.13 -15.90 -9.87
CA ASN A 118 -2.43 -16.54 -10.09
C ASN A 118 -3.52 -15.98 -9.14
N ASP A 119 -3.11 -15.24 -8.11
CA ASP A 119 -4.00 -14.63 -7.12
C ASP A 119 -3.25 -13.46 -6.48
N GLU A 120 -3.16 -12.34 -7.20
CA GLU A 120 -2.30 -11.21 -6.80
C GLU A 120 -2.75 -10.58 -5.47
N PHE A 121 -4.05 -10.71 -5.15
CA PHE A 121 -4.68 -10.17 -3.96
C PHE A 121 -4.59 -11.10 -2.74
N SER A 122 -4.07 -12.32 -2.88
CA SER A 122 -3.76 -13.22 -1.77
C SER A 122 -2.77 -12.63 -0.76
N ILE A 123 -2.08 -11.55 -1.13
CA ILE A 123 -1.16 -10.84 -0.24
C ILE A 123 -1.87 -10.04 0.85
N PHE A 124 -3.18 -9.79 0.75
CA PHE A 124 -3.93 -9.02 1.74
C PHE A 124 -4.75 -9.93 2.66
N ASN A 125 -4.77 -9.63 3.96
CA ASN A 125 -5.57 -10.34 4.96
C ASN A 125 -7.02 -9.85 5.00
N THR A 126 -7.64 -9.72 3.83
CA THR A 126 -9.07 -9.42 3.70
C THR A 126 -9.83 -10.71 3.48
N MET A 127 -11.01 -10.87 4.08
CA MET A 127 -12.01 -11.79 3.53
C MET A 127 -12.20 -11.36 2.08
N HIS A 128 -11.68 -12.17 1.15
CA HIS A 128 -11.40 -11.83 -0.24
C HIS A 128 -12.03 -10.54 -0.74
N VAL A 129 -11.21 -9.59 -1.22
CA VAL A 129 -11.66 -8.56 -2.16
C VAL A 129 -12.65 -9.24 -3.10
N PRO A 130 -13.96 -8.89 -3.05
CA PRO A 130 -14.98 -9.71 -3.67
C PRO A 130 -14.61 -9.96 -5.14
N LYS A 131 -14.94 -11.11 -5.72
CA LYS A 131 -14.69 -11.36 -7.15
C LYS A 131 -15.33 -10.30 -8.07
N SER A 132 -16.33 -9.60 -7.56
CA SER A 132 -17.01 -8.47 -8.20
C SER A 132 -16.33 -7.11 -7.98
N SER A 133 -15.25 -7.05 -7.21
CA SER A 133 -14.47 -5.84 -7.01
C SER A 133 -13.65 -5.55 -8.26
N ASP A 134 -13.50 -4.26 -8.50
CA ASP A 134 -12.71 -3.62 -9.54
C ASP A 134 -11.28 -3.27 -9.08
N ALA A 135 -10.82 -3.87 -7.97
CA ALA A 135 -9.43 -3.82 -7.58
C ALA A 135 -8.55 -4.52 -8.62
N SER A 136 -7.38 -3.97 -8.90
CA SER A 136 -6.44 -4.56 -9.85
C SER A 136 -4.97 -4.31 -9.49
N LEU A 137 -4.08 -5.17 -9.96
CA LEU A 137 -2.64 -4.93 -9.98
C LEU A 137 -2.24 -4.53 -11.39
N CYS A 138 -1.54 -3.40 -11.54
CA CYS A 138 -0.98 -2.99 -12.82
C CYS A 138 0.50 -2.60 -12.70
N LYS A 139 1.23 -2.78 -13.79
CA LYS A 139 2.56 -2.19 -13.97
C LYS A 139 2.38 -0.78 -14.50
N VAL A 140 3.12 0.17 -13.96
CA VAL A 140 3.08 1.56 -14.43
C VAL A 140 3.80 1.69 -15.76
N SER A 141 3.17 2.40 -16.69
CA SER A 141 3.72 2.86 -17.96
C SER A 141 4.15 4.32 -17.82
N TYR A 142 5.25 4.68 -18.47
CA TYR A 142 5.92 5.96 -18.30
C TYR A 142 5.92 6.71 -19.63
N GLU A 143 5.28 7.87 -19.66
CA GLU A 143 5.02 8.61 -20.90
C GLU A 143 5.37 10.10 -20.74
N GLU A 144 5.87 10.74 -21.80
CA GLU A 144 6.06 12.21 -21.83
C GLU A 144 4.72 12.95 -21.95
N ASN A 145 3.75 12.34 -22.64
CA ASN A 145 2.40 12.86 -22.82
C ASN A 145 1.38 11.81 -22.39
N ARG A 146 0.44 12.22 -21.55
CA ARG A 146 -0.59 11.34 -20.96
C ARG A 146 -1.98 11.56 -21.55
N LEU A 147 -2.08 12.03 -22.78
CA LEU A 147 -3.33 11.94 -23.54
C LEU A 147 -3.67 10.46 -23.82
N LEU A 148 -4.95 10.17 -24.04
CA LEU A 148 -5.35 8.84 -24.46
C LEU A 148 -4.72 8.52 -25.83
N PRO A 149 -4.17 7.32 -26.04
CA PRO A 149 -3.61 6.91 -27.32
C PRO A 149 -4.69 6.55 -28.36
N TYR A 150 -5.96 6.78 -28.04
CA TYR A 150 -7.13 6.49 -28.85
C TYR A 150 -8.20 7.57 -28.66
N GLN A 151 -9.13 7.65 -29.60
CA GLN A 151 -10.30 8.52 -29.46
C GLN A 151 -11.23 7.94 -28.39
N PHE A 152 -11.59 8.76 -27.39
CA PHE A 152 -12.49 8.33 -26.34
C PHE A 152 -13.90 8.02 -26.88
N ASP A 153 -14.43 6.87 -26.48
CA ASP A 153 -15.86 6.53 -26.59
C ASP A 153 -16.40 5.94 -25.27
N VAL A 154 -17.72 5.93 -25.10
CA VAL A 154 -18.38 5.51 -23.84
C VAL A 154 -18.01 4.08 -23.41
N ASN A 155 -17.73 3.17 -24.36
CA ASN A 155 -17.35 1.79 -24.06
C ASN A 155 -15.88 1.67 -23.62
N SER A 156 -15.03 2.63 -24.00
CA SER A 156 -13.61 2.70 -23.62
C SER A 156 -13.38 3.24 -22.19
N PHE A 157 -14.44 3.38 -21.39
CA PHE A 157 -14.41 3.94 -20.04
C PHE A 157 -13.40 3.26 -19.10
N ASN A 158 -13.52 1.93 -18.97
CA ASN A 158 -12.66 1.17 -18.08
C ASN A 158 -11.19 1.27 -18.52
N GLU A 159 -10.96 1.32 -19.83
CA GLU A 159 -9.64 1.46 -20.42
C GLU A 159 -9.04 2.83 -20.10
N ALA A 160 -9.82 3.91 -20.25
CA ALA A 160 -9.36 5.27 -19.98
C ALA A 160 -9.03 5.47 -18.50
N ARG A 161 -9.91 4.99 -17.63
CA ARG A 161 -9.71 5.00 -16.17
C ARG A 161 -8.47 4.21 -15.77
N ASN A 162 -8.33 2.97 -16.25
CA ASN A 162 -7.17 2.13 -15.96
C ASN A 162 -5.88 2.76 -16.49
N TYR A 163 -5.94 3.40 -17.67
CA TYR A 163 -4.83 4.13 -18.26
C TYR A 163 -4.32 5.24 -17.33
N TYR A 164 -5.21 6.09 -16.78
CA TYR A 164 -4.78 7.17 -15.88
C TYR A 164 -4.23 6.68 -14.54
N TYR A 165 -4.72 5.56 -14.01
CA TYR A 165 -4.11 4.93 -12.83
C TYR A 165 -2.76 4.26 -13.14
N ALA A 166 -2.59 3.74 -14.35
CA ALA A 166 -1.39 2.99 -14.76
C ALA A 166 -0.34 3.84 -15.48
N THR A 167 -0.57 5.13 -15.71
CA THR A 167 0.36 6.00 -16.47
C THR A 167 0.94 7.09 -15.57
N LYS A 168 2.25 7.25 -15.63
CA LYS A 168 3.02 8.28 -14.91
C LYS A 168 3.93 9.03 -15.88
N PHE A 169 4.39 10.22 -15.51
CA PHE A 169 5.36 10.94 -16.32
C PHE A 169 6.70 10.22 -16.38
N LEU A 170 7.37 10.32 -17.53
CA LEU A 170 8.65 9.65 -17.81
C LEU A 170 9.73 9.89 -16.76
N ASP A 171 9.80 11.09 -16.17
CA ASP A 171 10.78 11.47 -15.15
C ASP A 171 10.78 10.54 -13.91
N TRP A 172 9.68 9.81 -13.69
CA TRP A 172 9.52 8.89 -12.57
C TRP A 172 9.81 7.42 -12.95
N GLU A 173 10.31 7.13 -14.15
CA GLU A 173 10.58 5.76 -14.65
C GLU A 173 11.50 4.97 -13.71
N TYR A 174 12.43 5.65 -13.05
CA TYR A 174 13.38 5.03 -12.12
C TYR A 174 12.69 4.30 -10.96
N GLU A 175 11.43 4.62 -10.64
CA GLU A 175 10.66 3.94 -9.59
C GLU A 175 10.28 2.51 -9.96
N ARG A 176 10.18 2.20 -11.26
CA ARG A 176 9.77 0.90 -11.80
C ARG A 176 8.51 0.37 -11.10
N GLU A 177 7.50 1.22 -11.03
CA GLU A 177 6.36 1.12 -10.14
C GLU A 177 5.35 0.06 -10.62
N TYR A 178 4.77 -0.63 -9.65
CA TYR A 178 3.56 -1.44 -9.77
C TYR A 178 2.55 -0.90 -8.75
N ARG A 179 1.28 -0.89 -9.14
CA ARG A 179 0.19 -0.31 -8.35
C ARG A 179 -0.88 -1.35 -8.12
N PHE A 180 -1.22 -1.58 -6.86
CA PHE A 180 -2.57 -2.04 -6.56
C PHE A 180 -3.50 -0.84 -6.59
N ILE A 181 -4.46 -0.85 -7.50
CA ILE A 181 -5.59 0.06 -7.51
C ILE A 181 -6.64 -0.57 -6.60
N TYR A 182 -6.92 0.09 -5.48
CA TYR A 182 -7.60 -0.54 -4.35
C TYR A 182 -8.77 0.34 -3.87
N PRO A 183 -10.00 -0.19 -3.79
CA PRO A 183 -11.13 0.57 -3.30
C PRO A 183 -10.94 0.93 -1.82
N CYS A 184 -11.24 2.18 -1.45
CA CYS A 184 -11.09 2.65 -0.07
C CYS A 184 -11.96 1.87 0.91
N ILE A 185 -13.11 1.38 0.44
CA ILE A 185 -14.01 0.54 1.21
C ILE A 185 -13.43 -0.82 1.55
N SER A 186 -12.33 -1.25 0.95
CA SER A 186 -11.65 -2.51 1.29
C SER A 186 -10.55 -2.33 2.33
N ALA A 187 -10.40 -1.13 2.91
CA ALA A 187 -9.53 -0.92 4.06
C ALA A 187 -9.98 -1.81 5.24
N THR A 188 -9.01 -2.37 5.95
CA THR A 188 -9.24 -3.17 7.17
C THR A 188 -8.98 -2.36 8.43
N VAL A 189 -8.18 -1.30 8.32
CA VAL A 189 -7.78 -0.45 9.44
C VAL A 189 -7.91 1.02 9.05
N LEU A 190 -8.48 1.82 9.95
CA LEU A 190 -8.50 3.28 9.85
C LEU A 190 -7.67 3.87 10.98
N ILE A 191 -6.74 4.77 10.64
CA ILE A 191 -6.01 5.59 11.61
C ILE A 191 -6.57 7.00 11.59
N LEU A 192 -6.89 7.51 12.78
CA LEU A 192 -7.40 8.87 13.01
C LEU A 192 -6.50 9.63 13.99
N ASP A 193 -6.21 10.88 13.69
CA ASP A 193 -5.57 11.81 14.64
C ASP A 193 -6.65 12.42 15.56
N THR A 194 -6.55 12.14 16.86
CA THR A 194 -7.52 12.62 17.86
C THR A 194 -7.42 14.13 18.10
N LYS A 195 -6.33 14.78 17.65
CA LYS A 195 -6.17 16.24 17.66
C LYS A 195 -6.78 16.93 16.44
N ASN A 196 -7.14 16.19 15.39
CA ASN A 196 -7.78 16.79 14.22
C ASN A 196 -9.17 17.35 14.61
N LEU A 197 -9.47 18.58 14.19
CA LEU A 197 -10.74 19.25 14.50
C LEU A 197 -11.98 18.49 14.01
N LYS A 198 -11.83 17.67 12.96
CA LYS A 198 -12.89 16.84 12.38
C LYS A 198 -12.99 15.45 13.03
N TYR A 199 -12.12 15.08 13.97
CA TYR A 199 -12.09 13.75 14.59
C TYR A 199 -13.47 13.31 15.11
N ASN A 200 -14.13 14.14 15.92
CA ASN A 200 -15.44 13.81 16.48
C ASN A 200 -16.51 13.62 15.41
N SER A 201 -16.49 14.45 14.36
CA SER A 201 -17.41 14.33 13.22
C SER A 201 -17.20 13.03 12.44
N VAL A 202 -15.94 12.62 12.25
CA VAL A 202 -15.61 11.33 11.62
C VAL A 202 -16.11 10.16 12.47
N VAL A 203 -15.86 10.18 13.77
CA VAL A 203 -16.29 9.12 14.70
C VAL A 203 -17.82 8.99 14.72
N GLU A 204 -18.54 10.11 14.78
CA GLU A 204 -20.00 10.15 14.73
C GLU A 204 -20.54 9.61 13.39
N LYS A 205 -19.94 10.03 12.27
CA LYS A 205 -20.32 9.58 10.92
C LYS A 205 -20.16 8.06 10.78
N LEU A 206 -19.10 7.49 11.34
CA LEU A 206 -18.83 6.06 11.30
C LEU A 206 -19.64 5.25 12.34
N LYS A 207 -20.47 5.90 13.18
CA LYS A 207 -21.30 5.27 14.24
C LYS A 207 -20.52 4.21 15.04
N LEU A 208 -19.27 4.52 15.35
CA LEU A 208 -18.40 3.60 16.06
C LEU A 208 -18.83 3.59 17.53
N ASN A 209 -19.41 2.48 17.98
CA ASN A 209 -19.19 2.09 19.38
C ASN A 209 -17.69 1.86 19.47
N PRO A 210 -16.93 2.70 20.19
CA PRO A 210 -15.50 2.50 20.27
C PRO A 210 -15.33 1.09 20.83
N PRO A 211 -14.67 0.15 20.12
CA PRO A 211 -14.11 -0.97 20.84
C PRO A 211 -13.32 -0.33 21.97
N GLU A 212 -13.56 -0.78 23.20
CA GLU A 212 -12.61 -0.59 24.28
C GLU A 212 -11.25 -0.72 23.62
N VAL A 213 -10.41 0.28 23.81
CA VAL A 213 -9.01 0.18 23.45
C VAL A 213 -8.56 -1.11 24.10
N SER A 214 -8.59 -2.23 23.39
CA SER A 214 -7.73 -3.36 23.68
C SER A 214 -6.41 -2.66 23.70
N ALA A 215 -5.84 -2.52 24.90
CA ALA A 215 -4.63 -1.78 25.15
C ALA A 215 -3.48 -2.50 24.43
N GLY A 216 -3.50 -2.46 23.11
CA GLY A 216 -2.47 -2.92 22.20
C GLY A 216 -1.43 -1.83 22.24
N ARG A 217 -0.55 -1.95 23.22
CA ARG A 217 0.81 -1.44 23.47
C ARG A 217 1.42 -0.29 22.63
N TYR A 218 0.61 0.55 21.98
CA TYR A 218 1.01 1.74 21.25
C TYR A 218 0.39 2.96 21.91
N ARG A 219 1.13 3.60 22.82
CA ARG A 219 0.73 4.88 23.41
C ARG A 219 1.19 6.03 22.51
N GLU A 220 0.66 6.13 21.29
CA GLU A 220 0.61 7.44 20.63
C GLU A 220 -0.65 8.14 21.16
N VAL A 221 -0.46 9.05 22.12
CA VAL A 221 -1.54 9.72 22.87
C VAL A 221 -2.60 10.35 21.95
N ASN A 222 -2.22 10.68 20.72
CA ASN A 222 -3.06 11.40 19.77
C ASN A 222 -3.51 10.56 18.56
N ILE A 223 -3.28 9.26 18.54
CA ILE A 223 -3.67 8.42 17.41
C ILE A 223 -4.65 7.34 17.85
N LYS A 224 -5.76 7.20 17.12
CA LYS A 224 -6.72 6.12 17.30
C LYS A 224 -6.72 5.22 16.07
N MET A 225 -6.48 3.93 16.30
CA MET A 225 -6.62 2.88 15.29
C MET A 225 -8.00 2.22 15.45
N LEU A 226 -8.70 2.02 14.34
CA LEU A 226 -10.02 1.41 14.30
C LEU A 226 -9.98 0.21 13.36
N GLU A 227 -10.39 -0.95 13.87
CA GLU A 227 -10.62 -2.12 13.03
C GLU A 227 -11.94 -1.96 12.27
N ILE A 228 -11.90 -2.17 10.97
CA ILE A 228 -13.09 -2.23 10.13
C ILE A 228 -13.55 -3.69 10.12
N GLY A 229 -14.42 -4.02 11.07
CA GLY A 229 -15.01 -5.34 11.22
C GLY A 229 -16.23 -5.54 10.33
N TRP A 230 -16.21 -6.59 9.51
CA TRP A 230 -17.31 -7.01 8.65
C TRP A 230 -18.30 -7.90 9.42
N ALA A 231 -18.87 -7.41 10.52
CA ALA A 231 -19.93 -8.16 11.20
C ALA A 231 -21.20 -8.18 10.32
N ASP A 232 -22.00 -9.25 10.41
CA ASP A 232 -23.27 -9.52 9.73
C ASP A 232 -24.35 -8.42 9.96
N ALA A 233 -24.08 -7.18 9.61
CA ALA A 233 -25.09 -6.15 9.50
C ALA A 233 -25.86 -6.45 8.22
N GLY A 234 -27.04 -7.06 8.35
CA GLY A 234 -27.91 -7.41 7.23
C GLY A 234 -27.98 -6.31 6.17
N ASN A 235 -28.08 -6.69 4.89
CA ASN A 235 -27.81 -5.91 3.67
C ASN A 235 -27.92 -4.36 3.73
N ASN A 236 -28.91 -3.79 4.43
CA ASN A 236 -29.09 -2.34 4.56
C ASN A 236 -28.09 -1.64 5.50
N GLY A 237 -27.61 -2.31 6.55
CA GLY A 237 -26.65 -1.75 7.52
C GLY A 237 -25.25 -1.57 6.91
N ASN A 238 -24.83 -2.53 6.08
CA ASN A 238 -23.57 -2.46 5.35
C ASN A 238 -23.53 -1.28 4.37
N HIS A 239 -24.62 -1.01 3.63
CA HIS A 239 -24.64 0.07 2.64
C HIS A 239 -24.45 1.46 3.25
N GLN A 240 -25.10 1.75 4.39
CA GLN A 240 -24.93 3.03 5.08
C GLN A 240 -23.51 3.23 5.59
N PHE A 241 -22.89 2.16 6.10
CA PHE A 241 -21.51 2.19 6.55
C PHE A 241 -20.53 2.45 5.40
N TYR A 242 -20.70 1.78 4.25
CA TYR A 242 -19.85 2.02 3.07
C TYR A 242 -19.93 3.46 2.58
N ASN A 243 -21.13 4.05 2.53
CA ASN A 243 -21.28 5.45 2.15
C ASN A 243 -20.58 6.38 3.14
N ALA A 244 -20.74 6.14 4.45
CA ALA A 244 -20.02 6.89 5.47
C ALA A 244 -18.49 6.76 5.33
N LEU A 245 -17.99 5.57 5.00
CA LEU A 245 -16.56 5.33 4.81
C LEU A 245 -16.02 6.06 3.57
N ILE A 246 -16.78 6.07 2.46
CA ILE A 246 -16.45 6.84 1.26
C ILE A 246 -16.43 8.34 1.58
N ASP A 247 -17.40 8.85 2.34
CA ASP A 247 -17.40 10.26 2.74
C ASP A 247 -16.17 10.62 3.59
N VAL A 248 -15.76 9.76 4.52
CA VAL A 248 -14.51 9.95 5.30
C VAL A 248 -13.29 9.94 4.40
N TRP A 249 -13.26 9.05 3.39
CA TRP A 249 -12.18 8.98 2.41
C TRP A 249 -12.10 10.25 1.55
N LEU A 250 -13.22 10.73 1.05
CA LEU A 250 -13.31 11.97 0.26
C LEU A 250 -12.80 13.17 1.05
N ASP A 251 -13.15 13.24 2.33
CA ASP A 251 -12.74 14.30 3.25
C ASP A 251 -11.35 14.07 3.86
N SER A 252 -10.63 13.00 3.50
CA SER A 252 -9.40 12.56 4.20
C SER A 252 -8.25 13.56 4.17
N LYS A 253 -8.23 14.45 3.17
CA LYS A 253 -7.30 15.59 3.12
C LYS A 253 -7.48 16.53 4.33
N GLU A 254 -8.72 16.72 4.75
CA GLU A 254 -9.08 17.66 5.82
C GLU A 254 -9.18 16.95 7.18
N ASN A 255 -9.75 15.75 7.19
CA ASN A 255 -9.98 15.01 8.44
C ASN A 255 -8.77 14.17 8.89
N GLY A 256 -7.75 14.04 8.04
CA GLY A 256 -6.49 13.35 8.36
C GLY A 256 -6.59 11.82 8.47
N ALA A 257 -7.72 11.23 8.07
CA ALA A 257 -7.91 9.79 8.14
C ALA A 257 -6.96 9.04 7.19
N ILE A 258 -6.34 7.98 7.69
CA ILE A 258 -5.44 7.12 6.93
C ILE A 258 -6.06 5.73 6.82
N PHE A 259 -6.25 5.28 5.59
CA PHE A 259 -6.87 4.00 5.25
C PHE A 259 -5.78 2.96 4.98
N LEU A 260 -5.86 1.84 5.67
CA LEU A 260 -4.83 0.82 5.68
C LEU A 260 -5.44 -0.55 5.39
N VAL A 261 -4.66 -1.38 4.72
CA VAL A 261 -4.96 -2.79 4.52
C VAL A 261 -3.82 -3.62 5.09
N GLU A 262 -4.17 -4.73 5.71
CA GLU A 262 -3.22 -5.66 6.32
C GLU A 262 -2.67 -6.66 5.31
N LEU A 263 -1.35 -6.86 5.34
CA LEU A 263 -0.68 -7.88 4.54
C LEU A 263 -0.72 -9.23 5.24
N SER A 264 -0.82 -10.28 4.43
CA SER A 264 -0.55 -11.64 4.87
C SER A 264 0.93 -11.77 5.24
N SER A 265 1.22 -12.33 6.41
CA SER A 265 2.58 -12.68 6.85
C SER A 265 3.31 -13.56 5.83
N LYS A 266 2.58 -14.38 5.07
CA LYS A 266 3.12 -15.27 4.02
C LYS A 266 3.60 -14.52 2.78
N ALA A 267 3.08 -13.32 2.53
CA ALA A 267 3.49 -12.48 1.41
C ALA A 267 4.77 -11.70 1.71
N ILE A 268 5.20 -11.63 2.97
CA ILE A 268 6.39 -10.88 3.35
C ILE A 268 7.63 -11.74 3.11
N GLY A 269 8.51 -11.24 2.26
CA GLY A 269 9.79 -11.86 1.92
C GLY A 269 10.90 -11.36 2.84
N LYS A 270 11.93 -10.77 2.23
CA LYS A 270 13.05 -10.14 2.93
C LYS A 270 12.75 -8.72 3.41
N VAL A 271 13.40 -8.32 4.49
CA VAL A 271 13.52 -6.91 4.92
C VAL A 271 14.96 -6.46 4.71
N PHE A 272 15.13 -5.28 4.11
CA PHE A 272 16.43 -4.66 3.89
C PHE A 272 16.52 -3.40 4.76
N VAL A 273 17.45 -3.40 5.71
CA VAL A 273 17.71 -2.27 6.60
C VAL A 273 18.66 -1.30 5.91
N GLY A 274 18.34 -0.01 5.92
CA GLY A 274 19.09 1.02 5.22
C GLY A 274 20.52 1.22 5.74
N ALA A 275 21.40 1.70 4.87
CA ALA A 275 22.85 1.82 5.16
C ALA A 275 23.18 2.87 6.23
N ARG A 276 22.21 3.73 6.57
CA ARG A 276 22.32 4.73 7.65
C ARG A 276 21.30 4.51 8.75
N ALA A 277 20.63 3.36 8.75
CA ALA A 277 19.62 3.04 9.74
C ALA A 277 20.22 2.88 11.14
N ASN A 278 19.42 3.14 12.17
CA ASN A 278 19.77 2.82 13.54
C ASN A 278 19.65 1.30 13.76
N VAL A 279 20.74 0.57 13.52
CA VAL A 279 20.80 -0.91 13.58
C VAL A 279 20.29 -1.45 14.92
N ASN A 280 20.60 -0.77 16.04
CA ASN A 280 20.19 -1.18 17.38
C ASN A 280 18.67 -1.10 17.58
N GLU A 281 18.00 -0.12 16.97
CA GLU A 281 16.53 -0.03 17.02
C GLU A 281 15.89 -1.13 16.18
N PHE A 282 16.39 -1.36 14.96
CA PHE A 282 15.93 -2.46 14.11
C PHE A 282 16.11 -3.82 14.77
N GLU A 283 17.26 -4.07 15.40
CA GLU A 283 17.49 -5.28 16.19
C GLU A 283 16.43 -5.48 17.28
N ARG A 284 16.15 -4.42 18.07
CA ARG A 284 15.12 -4.48 19.12
C ARG A 284 13.76 -4.83 18.55
N TRP A 285 13.40 -4.27 17.40
CA TRP A 285 12.13 -4.55 16.75
C TRP A 285 12.06 -5.97 16.18
N PHE A 286 13.13 -6.48 15.55
CA PHE A 286 13.18 -7.84 15.02
C PHE A 286 13.15 -8.92 16.11
N LYS A 287 13.63 -8.62 17.32
CA LYS A 287 13.57 -9.47 18.50
C LYS A 287 12.32 -9.24 19.35
N CYS A 288 11.35 -8.46 18.87
CA CYS A 288 10.12 -8.20 19.61
C CYS A 288 9.14 -9.37 19.44
N GLU A 289 8.77 -10.03 20.54
CA GLU A 289 7.78 -11.12 20.54
C GLU A 289 6.33 -10.63 20.56
N ASP A 290 6.10 -9.35 20.86
CA ASP A 290 4.77 -8.75 20.93
C ASP A 290 4.36 -8.15 19.58
N THR A 291 3.96 -9.05 18.67
CA THR A 291 3.63 -8.76 17.27
C THR A 291 2.27 -9.38 16.92
N LEU A 292 1.49 -8.68 16.08
CA LEU A 292 0.26 -9.19 15.44
C LEU A 292 0.57 -9.90 14.11
N SER A 293 1.84 -9.97 13.73
CA SER A 293 2.37 -10.66 12.56
C SER A 293 3.07 -11.96 12.93
N ASP A 294 2.83 -13.02 12.16
CA ASP A 294 3.52 -14.31 12.28
C ASP A 294 4.91 -14.32 11.61
N VAL A 295 5.40 -13.18 11.13
CA VAL A 295 6.72 -13.10 10.49
C VAL A 295 7.82 -13.12 11.55
N ASN A 296 8.68 -14.13 11.47
CA ASN A 296 9.86 -14.25 12.32
C ASN A 296 11.08 -13.65 11.64
N TYR A 297 11.65 -12.60 12.25
CA TYR A 297 12.86 -11.92 11.77
C TYR A 297 14.12 -12.37 12.51
N TYR A 298 13.99 -13.09 13.62
CA TYR A 298 15.10 -13.60 14.42
C TYR A 298 14.80 -15.03 14.91
N CYS A 299 15.79 -15.91 14.81
CA CYS A 299 15.71 -17.26 15.34
C CYS A 299 16.55 -17.37 16.63
N TYR A 300 15.89 -17.55 17.77
CA TYR A 300 16.56 -17.71 19.07
C TYR A 300 17.35 -19.01 19.21
N ILE A 301 17.04 -20.03 18.42
CA ILE A 301 17.75 -21.32 18.48
C ILE A 301 19.11 -21.22 17.79
N THR A 302 19.16 -20.56 16.63
CA THR A 302 20.40 -20.40 15.84
C THR A 302 21.09 -19.06 16.09
N GLU A 303 20.50 -18.21 16.93
CA GLU A 303 20.95 -16.84 17.24
C GLU A 303 21.24 -16.01 15.97
N SER A 304 20.36 -16.13 14.97
CA SER A 304 20.56 -15.52 13.65
C SER A 304 19.30 -14.84 13.13
N TYR A 305 19.49 -13.77 12.36
CA TYR A 305 18.39 -13.09 11.66
C TYR A 305 17.89 -13.91 10.47
N VAL A 306 16.57 -13.90 10.26
CA VAL A 306 15.89 -14.66 9.22
C VAL A 306 15.28 -13.69 8.23
N ASN A 307 15.69 -13.78 6.95
CA ASN A 307 15.25 -12.89 5.87
C ASN A 307 15.49 -11.40 6.14
N VAL A 308 16.45 -11.05 7.00
CA VAL A 308 16.88 -9.66 7.19
C VAL A 308 18.22 -9.46 6.52
N MET A 309 18.31 -8.39 5.74
CA MET A 309 19.50 -7.93 5.04
C MET A 309 19.88 -6.55 5.55
N GLU A 310 21.17 -6.23 5.56
CA GLU A 310 21.69 -4.89 5.77
C GLU A 310 22.16 -4.31 4.44
N ALA A 311 21.85 -3.03 4.20
CA ALA A 311 22.34 -2.29 3.05
C ALA A 311 23.71 -1.68 3.34
N LYS A 312 24.59 -1.67 2.34
CA LYS A 312 25.87 -0.95 2.35
C LYS A 312 25.98 -0.11 1.10
N LEU A 313 26.53 1.09 1.25
CA LEU A 313 26.81 1.96 0.11
C LEU A 313 28.16 1.60 -0.46
N ASP A 314 28.18 1.21 -1.74
CA ASP A 314 29.40 1.16 -2.52
C ASP A 314 29.68 2.58 -3.02
N LEU A 315 30.71 3.21 -2.46
CA LEU A 315 31.09 4.58 -2.80
C LEU A 315 31.90 4.68 -4.09
N ASP A 316 32.46 3.57 -4.57
CA ASP A 316 33.24 3.54 -5.80
C ASP A 316 32.30 3.39 -7.00
N ASN A 317 31.29 2.53 -6.89
CA ASN A 317 30.30 2.28 -7.95
C ASN A 317 29.00 3.07 -7.80
N PHE A 318 28.83 3.82 -6.70
CA PHE A 318 27.59 4.51 -6.35
C PHE A 318 26.38 3.59 -6.45
N SER A 319 26.38 2.54 -5.62
CA SER A 319 25.31 1.54 -5.59
C SER A 319 24.97 1.13 -4.15
N VAL A 320 23.88 0.38 -4.00
CA VAL A 320 23.51 -0.27 -2.74
C VAL A 320 23.72 -1.76 -2.87
N GLU A 321 24.53 -2.32 -1.98
CA GLU A 321 24.74 -3.75 -1.85
C GLU A 321 24.05 -4.29 -0.59
N PHE A 322 23.71 -5.57 -0.58
CA PHE A 322 23.03 -6.21 0.54
C PHE A 322 23.80 -7.42 1.06
N SER A 323 24.09 -7.42 2.36
CA SER A 323 24.62 -8.59 3.08
C SER A 323 23.60 -9.09 4.11
N PRO A 324 23.69 -10.37 4.55
CA PRO A 324 22.90 -10.82 5.69
C PRO A 324 23.09 -9.88 6.89
N PHE A 325 21.99 -9.53 7.56
CA PHE A 325 22.04 -8.67 8.72
C PHE A 325 22.80 -9.37 9.84
N ASN A 326 23.91 -8.77 10.27
CA ASN A 326 24.70 -9.24 11.39
C ASN A 326 24.93 -8.06 12.32
N VAL A 327 24.65 -8.24 13.60
CA VAL A 327 25.17 -7.33 14.61
C VAL A 327 26.62 -7.74 14.81
N ALA A 328 27.52 -7.17 14.02
CA ALA A 328 28.93 -7.18 14.40
C ALA A 328 29.00 -6.52 15.78
N ASP A 329 29.74 -7.12 16.73
CA ASP A 329 30.08 -6.47 17.99
C ASP A 329 30.53 -5.05 17.66
N SER A 330 29.69 -4.07 17.98
CA SER A 330 30.04 -2.67 17.89
C SER A 330 31.20 -2.48 18.86
N VAL A 331 32.42 -2.60 18.34
CA VAL A 331 33.64 -2.36 19.09
C VAL A 331 33.54 -0.95 19.66
N CYS A 332 33.76 -0.90 20.97
CA CYS A 332 33.78 0.23 21.90
C CYS A 332 34.22 1.59 21.34
#